data_AF-A0A6N4SYG6-F1
#
_entry.id   AF-A0A6N4SYG6-F1
#
_cell.length_a   1.000
_cell.length_b   1.000
_cell.length_c   1.000
_cell.angle_alpha   90.00
_cell.angle_beta   90.00
_cell.angle_gamma   90.00
#
_symmetry.space_group_name_H-M   'P 1'
#
loop_
_entity.id
_entity.type
_entity.pdbx_description
1 polymer ?
#
loop_
_entity_poly.entity_id
_entity_poly.type
_entity_poly.pdbx_seq_one_letter_code
_entity_poly.pdbx_strand_id
1 'polypeptide(L)'
;MSASNRTTWDFLADTYWYVTYPDLPALQFSSSDNVLSWTGDQTVWHISGYKNGYFWGVSSALMFDPESSGRTQSPQQRSMVGTVTANGQVQISFIGSKRFQGTVTGFGHMSKLEEQWVFQMQMATSSDNTTLHWANMMQTSKGEPSWHKLPGVNCSVADMLEGAKYPQFDNS
;
A
#
# COMPACT_ATOMS: atom_id res chain seq x y z
N MET A 1 12.02 0.73 24.62
CA MET A 1 12.41 1.57 23.47
C MET A 1 12.68 2.98 23.97
N SER A 2 13.81 3.59 23.63
CA SER A 2 14.14 4.98 24.00
C SER A 2 13.29 6.00 23.20
N ALA A 3 13.30 7.27 23.61
CA ALA A 3 12.64 8.34 22.87
C ALA A 3 13.20 8.52 21.44
N SER A 4 14.52 8.40 21.25
CA SER A 4 15.17 8.46 19.93
C SER A 4 14.71 7.36 18.97
N ASN A 5 14.35 6.19 19.51
CA ASN A 5 13.90 5.04 18.73
C ASN A 5 12.44 5.20 18.27
N ARG A 6 11.69 6.13 18.86
CA ARG A 6 10.28 6.40 18.54
C ARG A 6 10.09 7.50 17.48
N THR A 7 11.13 8.27 17.21
CA THR A 7 11.14 9.38 16.23
C THR A 7 11.94 9.03 14.97
N THR A 8 12.58 7.85 14.93
CA THR A 8 13.40 7.39 13.80
C THR A 8 12.67 7.47 12.45
N TRP A 9 11.35 7.29 12.46
CA TRP A 9 10.52 7.24 11.26
C TRP A 9 9.53 8.40 11.16
N ASP A 10 9.79 9.52 11.86
CA ASP A 10 8.93 10.72 11.80
C ASP A 10 8.75 11.24 10.36
N PHE A 11 9.74 11.01 9.49
CA PHE A 11 9.68 11.41 8.08
C PHE A 11 8.57 10.71 7.28
N LEU A 12 7.97 9.62 7.81
CA LEU A 12 6.89 8.92 7.11
C LEU A 12 5.61 9.76 7.03
N ALA A 13 5.43 10.78 7.88
CA ALA A 13 4.26 11.64 7.80
C ALA A 13 4.23 12.46 6.50
N ASP A 14 3.06 12.53 5.86
CA ASP A 14 2.80 13.21 4.58
C ASP A 14 3.69 12.69 3.44
N THR A 15 3.82 11.36 3.35
CA THR A 15 4.58 10.70 2.28
C THR A 15 3.73 9.77 1.43
N TYR A 16 4.09 9.67 0.15
CA TYR A 16 3.37 8.88 -0.84
C TYR A 16 4.25 7.76 -1.34
N TRP A 17 3.68 6.58 -1.48
CA TRP A 17 4.42 5.36 -1.83
C TRP A 17 3.69 4.62 -2.93
N TYR A 18 4.41 3.99 -3.85
CA TYR A 18 3.83 3.27 -4.97
C TYR A 18 4.58 1.97 -5.25
N VAL A 19 3.86 0.97 -5.78
CA VAL A 19 4.46 -0.29 -6.25
C VAL A 19 5.19 -0.01 -7.57
N THR A 20 6.44 -0.48 -7.64
CA THR A 20 7.28 -0.31 -8.83
C THR A 20 7.04 -1.40 -9.86
N TYR A 21 7.44 -1.16 -11.12
CA TYR A 21 7.18 -2.09 -12.23
C TYR A 21 7.58 -3.56 -12.01
N PRO A 22 8.78 -3.90 -11.49
CA PRO A 22 9.15 -5.31 -11.30
C PRO A 22 8.25 -6.03 -10.28
N ASP A 23 7.57 -5.27 -9.43
CA ASP A 23 6.82 -5.77 -8.29
C ASP A 23 5.31 -5.74 -8.51
N LEU A 24 4.84 -5.32 -9.69
CA LEU A 24 3.40 -5.34 -10.03
C LEU A 24 2.74 -6.73 -10.02
N PRO A 25 3.42 -7.85 -10.34
CA PRO A 25 2.79 -9.15 -10.34
C PRO A 25 2.36 -9.60 -8.93
N ALA A 26 1.07 -9.87 -8.77
CA ALA A 26 0.49 -10.46 -7.57
C ALA A 26 -0.13 -11.84 -7.89
N LEU A 27 -0.06 -12.74 -6.93
CA LEU A 27 -0.60 -14.10 -7.05
C LEU A 27 -2.00 -14.15 -6.43
N GLN A 28 -2.99 -14.55 -7.23
CA GLN A 28 -4.36 -14.72 -6.79
C GLN A 28 -4.72 -16.21 -6.71
N PHE A 29 -5.34 -16.61 -5.60
CA PHE A 29 -5.93 -17.93 -5.39
C PHE A 29 -7.45 -17.81 -5.31
N SER A 30 -8.16 -18.45 -6.24
CA SER A 30 -9.61 -18.67 -6.16
C SER A 30 -9.87 -19.96 -5.40
N SER A 31 -10.47 -19.87 -4.20
CA SER A 31 -10.80 -21.05 -3.40
C SER A 31 -11.98 -21.86 -3.97
N SER A 32 -12.90 -21.20 -4.68
CA SER A 32 -14.05 -21.87 -5.32
C SER A 32 -13.61 -22.75 -6.48
N ASP A 33 -12.64 -22.28 -7.26
CA ASP A 33 -12.15 -22.99 -8.45
C ASP A 33 -10.88 -23.80 -8.15
N ASN A 34 -10.26 -23.56 -6.99
CA ASN A 34 -8.96 -24.11 -6.59
C ASN A 34 -7.85 -23.84 -7.63
N VAL A 35 -7.81 -22.61 -8.15
CA VAL A 35 -6.89 -22.18 -9.21
C VAL A 35 -6.03 -21.01 -8.74
N LEU A 36 -4.75 -21.06 -9.13
CA LEU A 36 -3.81 -19.95 -9.02
C LEU A 36 -3.73 -19.19 -10.35
N SER A 37 -3.71 -17.88 -10.28
CA SER A 37 -3.55 -17.00 -11.45
C SER A 37 -2.70 -15.79 -11.09
N TRP A 38 -2.02 -15.23 -12.10
CA TRP A 38 -1.29 -13.99 -11.96
C TRP A 38 -2.18 -12.81 -12.35
N THR A 39 -2.05 -11.72 -11.61
CA THR A 39 -2.71 -10.45 -11.87
C THR A 39 -1.71 -9.31 -11.64
N GLY A 40 -1.95 -8.15 -12.23
CA GLY A 40 -1.27 -6.93 -11.85
C GLY A 40 -1.96 -6.27 -10.67
N ASP A 41 -1.18 -5.67 -9.76
CA ASP A 41 -1.67 -4.85 -8.66
C ASP A 41 -0.86 -3.55 -8.61
N GLN A 42 -1.46 -2.46 -9.09
CA GLN A 42 -0.93 -1.14 -8.80
C GLN A 42 -1.52 -0.64 -7.49
N THR A 43 -0.67 -0.56 -6.48
CA THR A 43 -1.02 0.04 -5.20
C THR A 43 -0.28 1.35 -4.96
N VAL A 44 -1.00 2.32 -4.36
CA VAL A 44 -0.50 3.60 -3.87
C VAL A 44 -0.89 3.75 -2.40
N TRP A 45 0.04 4.22 -1.57
CA TRP A 45 -0.23 4.64 -0.20
C TRP A 45 0.01 6.13 -0.05
N HIS A 46 -0.79 6.76 0.80
CA HIS A 46 -0.44 8.04 1.42
C HIS A 46 -0.44 7.84 2.93
N ILE A 47 0.73 7.98 3.55
CA ILE A 47 0.89 8.00 5.00
C ILE A 47 0.65 9.43 5.46
N SER A 48 -0.56 9.72 5.94
CA SER A 48 -0.96 11.07 6.35
C SER A 48 -0.42 11.49 7.72
N GLY A 49 0.04 10.54 8.53
CA GLY A 49 0.54 10.85 9.86
C GLY A 49 1.35 9.74 10.49
N TYR A 50 2.19 10.15 11.44
CA TYR A 50 3.08 9.31 12.21
C TYR A 50 3.15 9.79 13.66
N LYS A 51 3.23 8.86 14.61
CA LYS A 51 3.53 9.15 16.01
C LYS A 51 4.04 7.91 16.73
N ASN A 52 5.22 8.00 17.35
CA ASN A 52 5.75 6.99 18.29
C ASN A 52 5.83 5.56 17.71
N GLY A 53 6.26 5.40 16.46
CA GLY A 53 6.29 4.09 15.80
C GLY A 53 4.98 3.69 15.13
N TYR A 54 3.88 4.42 15.34
CA TYR A 54 2.62 4.18 14.66
C TYR A 54 2.45 5.14 13.49
N PHE A 55 1.83 4.68 12.41
CA PHE A 55 1.48 5.52 11.27
C PHE A 55 0.10 5.16 10.74
N TRP A 56 -0.51 6.11 10.04
CA TRP A 56 -1.85 5.93 9.48
C TRP A 56 -2.01 6.74 8.19
N GLY A 57 -3.00 6.34 7.41
CA GLY A 57 -3.32 6.98 6.15
C GLY A 57 -4.28 6.17 5.33
N VAL A 58 -4.06 6.13 4.02
CA VAL A 58 -4.91 5.42 3.07
C VAL A 58 -4.07 4.59 2.12
N SER A 59 -4.61 3.45 1.70
CA SER A 59 -4.15 2.73 0.54
C SER A 59 -5.20 2.76 -0.56
N SER A 60 -4.74 2.72 -1.80
CA SER A 60 -5.57 2.64 -3.00
C SER A 60 -4.94 1.62 -3.93
N ALA A 61 -5.67 0.54 -4.21
CA ALA A 61 -5.18 -0.58 -5.02
C ALA A 61 -6.05 -0.76 -6.25
N LEU A 62 -5.44 -1.00 -7.40
CA LEU A 62 -6.13 -1.31 -8.65
C LEU A 62 -5.56 -2.62 -9.21
N MET A 63 -6.40 -3.64 -9.17
CA MET A 63 -6.12 -4.95 -9.78
C MET A 63 -6.44 -4.88 -11.26
N PHE A 64 -5.54 -5.37 -12.10
CA PHE A 64 -5.72 -5.40 -13.55
C PHE A 64 -5.20 -6.70 -14.14
N ASP A 65 -5.81 -7.15 -15.22
CA ASP A 65 -5.27 -8.25 -16.01
C ASP A 65 -4.13 -7.69 -16.90
N PRO A 66 -2.88 -8.16 -16.74
CA PRO A 66 -1.73 -7.70 -17.51
C PRO A 66 -1.88 -7.88 -19.03
N GLU A 67 -2.72 -8.83 -19.46
CA GLU A 67 -2.98 -9.12 -20.88
C GLU A 67 -4.13 -8.27 -21.44
N SER A 68 -4.87 -7.57 -20.58
CA SER A 68 -6.00 -6.72 -20.97
C SER A 68 -5.58 -5.25 -21.13
N SER A 69 -5.93 -4.65 -22.26
CA SER A 69 -5.66 -3.24 -22.55
C SER A 69 -6.81 -2.34 -22.10
N GLY A 70 -7.01 -2.17 -20.79
CA GLY A 70 -8.00 -1.19 -20.32
C GLY A 70 -8.25 -1.13 -18.82
N ARG A 71 -8.48 0.09 -18.32
CA ARG A 71 -8.98 0.35 -16.96
C ARG A 71 -10.49 0.07 -16.92
N THR A 72 -10.89 -1.06 -16.38
CA THR A 72 -12.33 -1.40 -16.22
C THR A 72 -12.85 -1.12 -14.81
N GLN A 73 -11.98 -0.79 -13.85
CA GLN A 73 -12.34 -0.69 -12.43
C GLN A 73 -11.82 0.59 -11.76
N SER A 74 -12.59 1.09 -10.79
CA SER A 74 -12.16 2.14 -9.87
C SER A 74 -11.23 1.57 -8.79
N PRO A 75 -10.23 2.33 -8.32
CA PRO A 75 -9.34 1.88 -7.27
C PRO A 75 -10.10 1.50 -5.99
N GLN A 76 -9.69 0.40 -5.37
CA GLN A 76 -10.19 -0.01 -4.07
C GLN A 76 -9.40 0.71 -2.97
N GLN A 77 -10.08 1.65 -2.31
CA GLN A 77 -9.50 2.43 -1.22
C GLN A 77 -9.78 1.82 0.15
N ARG A 78 -8.77 1.86 1.03
CA ARG A 78 -8.84 1.34 2.39
C ARG A 78 -8.15 2.30 3.35
N SER A 79 -8.66 2.36 4.58
CA SER A 79 -7.95 3.02 5.66
C SER A 79 -6.75 2.16 6.07
N MET A 80 -5.62 2.80 6.31
CA MET A 80 -4.37 2.14 6.67
C MET A 80 -3.99 2.53 8.10
N VAL A 81 -3.69 1.53 8.93
CA VAL A 81 -3.06 1.70 10.25
C VAL A 81 -1.89 0.74 10.37
N GLY A 82 -0.73 1.25 10.76
CA GLY A 82 0.49 0.49 10.78
C GLY A 82 1.40 0.84 11.94
N THR A 83 2.39 -0.01 12.14
CA THR A 83 3.49 0.18 13.08
C THR A 83 4.81 -0.10 12.39
N VAL A 84 5.83 0.65 12.75
CA VAL A 84 7.22 0.42 12.39
C VAL A 84 8.07 0.47 13.65
N THR A 85 8.80 -0.60 13.91
CA THR A 85 9.72 -0.68 15.03
C THR A 85 10.98 0.13 14.75
N ALA A 86 11.77 0.43 15.78
CA ALA A 86 13.03 1.16 15.62
C ALA A 86 14.03 0.45 14.68
N ASN A 87 13.99 -0.87 14.61
CA ASN A 87 14.80 -1.67 13.69
C ASN A 87 14.14 -1.86 12.31
N GLY A 88 13.04 -1.17 12.01
CA GLY A 88 12.44 -1.15 10.68
C GLY A 88 11.43 -2.26 10.39
N GLN A 89 11.06 -3.12 11.34
CA GLN A 89 10.00 -4.12 11.11
C GLN A 89 8.65 -3.41 10.99
N VAL A 90 7.90 -3.76 9.94
CA VAL A 90 6.63 -3.12 9.60
C VAL A 90 5.49 -4.12 9.70
N GLN A 91 4.38 -3.70 10.29
CA GLN A 91 3.09 -4.38 10.19
C GLN A 91 2.01 -3.36 9.87
N ILE A 92 1.14 -3.69 8.91
CA ILE A 92 0.06 -2.81 8.46
C ILE A 92 -1.25 -3.59 8.38
N SER A 93 -2.35 -2.97 8.79
CA SER A 93 -3.71 -3.44 8.53
C SER A 93 -4.42 -2.44 7.62
N PHE A 94 -5.02 -2.94 6.55
CA PHE A 94 -5.82 -2.16 5.61
C PHE A 94 -7.29 -2.55 5.74
N ILE A 95 -8.08 -1.58 6.19
CA ILE A 95 -9.45 -1.77 6.65
C ILE A 95 -10.38 -1.18 5.58
N GLY A 96 -11.21 -2.05 4.99
CA GLY A 96 -12.24 -1.62 4.05
C GLY A 96 -13.39 -0.90 4.75
N SER A 97 -14.05 0.01 4.04
CA SER A 97 -15.20 0.77 4.58
C SER A 97 -16.51 -0.02 4.60
N LYS A 98 -16.57 -1.17 3.91
CA LYS A 98 -17.75 -2.04 3.86
C LYS A 98 -17.56 -3.22 4.80
N ARG A 99 -18.63 -3.61 5.50
CA ARG A 99 -18.67 -4.69 6.51
C ARG A 99 -18.14 -6.05 6.03
N PHE A 100 -18.08 -6.29 4.72
CA PHE A 100 -17.60 -7.54 4.11
C PHE A 100 -16.38 -7.37 3.20
N GLN A 101 -15.74 -6.20 3.20
CA GLN A 101 -14.43 -6.10 2.58
C GLN A 101 -13.41 -6.72 3.53
N GLY A 102 -12.88 -7.89 3.16
CA GLY A 102 -11.85 -8.58 3.93
C GLY A 102 -10.68 -7.66 4.24
N THR A 103 -10.17 -7.72 5.48
CA THR A 103 -8.98 -6.97 5.90
C THR A 103 -7.78 -7.46 5.11
N VAL A 104 -6.93 -6.54 4.67
CA VAL A 104 -5.62 -6.90 4.14
C VAL A 104 -4.60 -6.70 5.25
N THR A 105 -3.73 -7.67 5.46
CA THR A 105 -2.63 -7.55 6.42
C THR A 105 -1.32 -7.55 5.66
N GLY A 106 -0.44 -6.61 6.01
CA GLY A 106 0.90 -6.51 5.46
C GLY A 106 1.95 -6.71 6.53
N PHE A 107 3.01 -7.45 6.20
CA PHE A 107 4.22 -7.60 7.02
C PHE A 107 5.44 -7.28 6.17
N GLY A 108 6.43 -6.63 6.77
CA GLY A 108 7.60 -6.26 6.00
C GLY A 108 8.68 -5.53 6.79
N HIS A 109 9.50 -4.80 6.06
CA HIS A 109 10.64 -4.10 6.60
C HIS A 109 10.93 -2.80 5.84
N MET A 110 11.33 -1.75 6.57
CA MET A 110 11.93 -0.55 6.02
C MET A 110 13.39 -0.83 5.68
N SER A 111 13.76 -0.75 4.41
CA SER A 111 15.15 -0.93 3.98
C SER A 111 15.56 0.16 2.99
N LYS A 112 16.85 0.18 2.63
CA LYS A 112 17.37 1.10 1.62
C LYS A 112 17.70 0.35 0.34
N LEU A 113 17.18 0.86 -0.78
CA LEU A 113 17.58 0.48 -2.13
C LEU A 113 18.22 1.73 -2.77
N GLU A 114 19.49 1.64 -3.14
CA GLU A 114 20.23 2.78 -3.74
C GLU A 114 20.06 4.09 -2.95
N GLU A 115 20.21 4.00 -1.62
CA GLU A 115 20.04 5.08 -0.64
C GLU A 115 18.61 5.57 -0.37
N GLN A 116 17.64 5.17 -1.18
CA GLN A 116 16.23 5.51 -1.01
C GLN A 116 15.54 4.52 -0.08
N TRP A 117 14.70 5.03 0.83
CA TRP A 117 13.88 4.18 1.67
C TRP A 117 12.83 3.45 0.83
N VAL A 118 12.63 2.17 1.14
CA VAL A 118 11.60 1.32 0.55
C VAL A 118 10.86 0.56 1.64
N PHE A 119 9.56 0.37 1.46
CA PHE A 119 8.78 -0.61 2.20
C PHE A 119 8.85 -1.94 1.45
N GLN A 120 9.58 -2.92 1.98
CA GLN A 120 9.57 -4.29 1.44
C GLN A 120 8.48 -5.08 2.14
N MET A 121 7.40 -5.37 1.44
CA MET A 121 6.15 -5.80 2.07
C MET A 121 5.60 -7.04 1.40
N GLN A 122 5.08 -7.95 2.21
CA GLN A 122 4.17 -9.02 1.81
C GLN A 122 2.78 -8.68 2.31
N MET A 123 1.80 -8.75 1.43
CA MET A 123 0.41 -8.44 1.73
C MET A 123 -0.49 -9.62 1.37
N ALA A 124 -1.49 -9.87 2.19
CA ALA A 124 -2.49 -10.90 1.97
C ALA A 124 -3.90 -10.37 2.25
N THR A 125 -4.83 -10.59 1.33
CA THR A 125 -6.26 -10.31 1.54
C THR A 125 -6.94 -11.46 2.27
N SER A 126 -7.76 -11.19 3.27
CA SER A 126 -8.61 -12.22 3.92
C SER A 126 -9.97 -12.37 3.22
N SER A 127 -10.01 -13.08 2.09
CA SER A 127 -11.24 -13.36 1.32
C SER A 127 -11.16 -14.65 0.52
N ASP A 128 -12.32 -15.14 0.05
CA ASP A 128 -12.44 -16.37 -0.77
C ASP A 128 -11.56 -16.34 -2.03
N ASN A 129 -11.36 -15.15 -2.58
CA ASN A 129 -10.30 -14.85 -3.54
C ASN A 129 -9.15 -14.19 -2.79
N THR A 130 -8.12 -14.96 -2.45
CA THR A 130 -6.96 -14.46 -1.71
C THR A 130 -5.92 -13.95 -2.69
N THR A 131 -5.50 -12.70 -2.54
CA THR A 131 -4.37 -12.11 -3.26
C THR A 131 -3.18 -12.04 -2.33
N LEU A 132 -2.05 -12.60 -2.76
CA LEU A 132 -0.74 -12.49 -2.14
C LEU A 132 0.12 -11.59 -3.02
N HIS A 133 0.70 -10.55 -2.43
CA HIS A 133 1.48 -9.57 -3.17
C HIS A 133 2.76 -9.25 -2.39
N TRP A 134 3.91 -9.49 -3.01
CA TRP A 134 5.21 -9.04 -2.52
C TRP A 134 5.61 -7.81 -3.34
N ALA A 135 5.96 -6.72 -2.68
CA ALA A 135 6.42 -5.52 -3.37
C ALA A 135 7.42 -4.70 -2.56
N ASN A 136 8.33 -4.04 -3.26
CA ASN A 136 9.02 -2.86 -2.76
C ASN A 136 8.19 -1.64 -3.14
N MET A 137 7.70 -0.92 -2.13
CA MET A 137 7.09 0.38 -2.36
C MET A 137 8.14 1.48 -2.22
N MET A 138 8.26 2.29 -3.26
CA MET A 138 9.15 3.44 -3.31
C MET A 138 8.39 4.72 -3.02
N GLN A 139 9.05 5.68 -2.40
CA GLN A 139 8.49 7.00 -2.19
C GLN A 139 8.35 7.75 -3.54
N THR A 140 7.31 8.59 -3.65
CA THR A 140 7.10 9.51 -4.76
C THR A 140 6.54 10.84 -4.25
N SER A 141 6.56 11.87 -5.09
CA SER A 141 6.16 13.23 -4.77
C SER A 141 5.72 13.99 -6.04
N LYS A 142 4.97 15.09 -5.87
CA LYS A 142 4.34 15.87 -6.96
C LYS A 142 5.25 16.30 -8.12
N GLY A 143 6.56 16.32 -7.94
CA GLY A 143 7.52 16.69 -8.98
C GLY A 143 8.12 15.51 -9.75
N GLU A 144 7.80 14.27 -9.37
CA GLU A 144 8.44 13.08 -9.92
C GLU A 144 7.59 12.43 -11.03
N PRO A 145 8.21 11.78 -12.04
CA PRO A 145 7.46 11.10 -13.10
C PRO A 145 6.46 10.07 -12.58
N SER A 146 6.84 9.33 -11.53
CA SER A 146 6.00 8.32 -10.87
C SER A 146 4.74 8.89 -10.23
N TRP A 147 4.72 10.20 -9.91
CA TRP A 147 3.53 10.86 -9.41
C TRP A 147 2.48 11.06 -10.50
N HIS A 148 2.93 11.45 -11.69
CA HIS A 148 2.05 11.78 -12.81
C HIS A 148 1.59 10.55 -13.58
N LYS A 149 2.40 9.48 -13.58
CA LYS A 149 2.09 8.25 -14.28
C LYS A 149 2.69 7.04 -13.56
N LEU A 150 1.80 6.19 -13.05
CA LEU A 150 2.17 4.95 -12.37
C LEU A 150 2.59 3.86 -13.38
N PRO A 151 3.45 2.91 -12.97
CA PRO A 151 4.03 1.93 -13.89
C PRO A 151 3.05 0.86 -14.39
N GLY A 152 2.09 0.43 -13.56
CA GLY A 152 1.15 -0.64 -13.91
C GLY A 152 -0.14 -0.17 -14.58
N VAL A 153 -0.42 1.13 -14.52
CA VAL A 153 -1.70 1.72 -14.90
C VAL A 153 -1.49 3.10 -15.48
N ASN A 154 -2.33 3.50 -16.43
CA ASN A 154 -2.26 4.83 -17.02
C ASN A 154 -3.00 5.89 -16.16
N CYS A 155 -2.65 5.99 -14.88
CA CYS A 155 -3.17 7.02 -13.97
C CYS A 155 -2.09 7.58 -13.04
N SER A 156 -2.37 8.74 -12.47
CA SER A 156 -1.50 9.43 -11.51
C SER A 156 -1.77 8.97 -10.07
N VAL A 157 -0.85 9.31 -9.17
CA VAL A 157 -1.05 9.15 -7.72
C VAL A 157 -2.30 9.92 -7.25
N ALA A 158 -2.56 11.11 -7.81
CA ALA A 158 -3.73 11.90 -7.47
C ALA A 158 -5.03 11.18 -7.88
N ASP A 159 -5.08 10.59 -9.07
CA ASP A 159 -6.25 9.84 -9.56
C ASP A 159 -6.52 8.58 -8.70
N MET A 160 -5.46 7.93 -8.22
CA MET A 160 -5.60 6.77 -7.32
C MET A 160 -6.20 7.16 -5.97
N LEU A 161 -5.84 8.35 -5.46
CA LEU A 161 -6.24 8.83 -4.14
C LEU A 161 -7.51 9.70 -4.15
N GLU A 162 -8.10 9.94 -5.31
CA GLU A 162 -9.31 10.73 -5.45
C GLU A 162 -10.46 10.14 -4.60
N GLY A 163 -11.07 10.96 -3.74
CA GLY A 163 -12.17 10.54 -2.87
C GLY A 163 -11.76 9.72 -1.64
N ALA A 164 -10.46 9.52 -1.39
CA ALA A 164 -9.98 8.77 -0.23
C ALA A 164 -10.39 9.43 1.10
N LYS A 165 -10.82 8.58 2.05
CA LYS A 165 -11.20 9.01 3.41
C LYS A 165 -10.11 8.65 4.40
N TYR A 166 -9.52 9.67 5.02
CA TYR A 166 -8.39 9.51 5.93
C TYR A 166 -8.84 9.21 7.37
N PRO A 167 -8.13 8.33 8.10
CA PRO A 167 -8.30 8.16 9.54
C PRO A 167 -8.18 9.50 10.27
N GLN A 168 -9.06 9.75 11.25
CA GLN A 168 -9.05 10.94 12.10
C GLN A 168 -8.97 10.50 13.56
N PHE A 169 -8.28 11.29 14.39
CA PHE A 169 -8.43 11.17 15.84
C PHE A 169 -9.74 11.80 16.28
N ASP A 170 -10.32 11.25 17.34
CA ASP A 170 -11.41 11.94 18.03
C ASP A 170 -10.88 13.22 18.67
N ASN A 171 -11.69 14.27 18.64
CA ASN A 171 -11.38 15.57 19.25
C ASN A 171 -11.96 15.68 20.67
N SER A 172 -12.04 14.56 21.40
CA SER A 172 -12.63 14.50 22.75
C SER A 172 -11.85 15.30 23.80
#